data_AF-A0A1I6M424-F1
#
_entry.id   AF-A0A1I6M424-F1
#
_cell.length_a   1.000
_cell.length_b   1.000
_cell.length_c   1.000
_cell.angle_alpha   90.00
_cell.angle_beta   90.00
_cell.angle_gamma   90.00
#
_symmetry.space_group_name_H-M   'P 1'
#
loop_
_entity.id
_entity.type
_entity.pdbx_description
1 polymer ?
#
loop_
_entity_poly.entity_id
_entity_poly.type
_entity_poly.pdbx_seq_one_letter_code
_entity_poly.pdbx_strand_id
1 'polypeptide(L)'
;MSERTKPPGTPVSDNPFGDEDTLSFERQRQAHRFLTQETRYYIIQALLGHPHHLASFDELEYLVPKNRSTIDEHLDRLEGKQLLAKYEYTGDESAQNEPTEFWGFTEFGIELLYDFDYLRYVPVLRVVQDHLYVTEKIQRHRDARRPDLPESVAEAFDLPEEMDGENRELLETEHSALVEGGQLFDAPPVDPDPDAETEGDADRPIDELF
;
A
#
# COMPACT_ATOMS: atom_id res chain seq x y z
N MET A 1 9.00 -23.85 -18.63
CA MET A 1 9.80 -22.67 -18.24
C MET A 1 9.20 -21.51 -19.00
N SER A 2 8.12 -20.96 -18.46
CA SER A 2 7.46 -19.77 -19.02
C SER A 2 8.30 -18.56 -18.60
N GLU A 3 8.87 -17.84 -19.56
CA GLU A 3 9.55 -16.57 -19.30
C GLU A 3 8.49 -15.56 -18.84
N ARG A 4 8.59 -15.06 -17.60
CA ARG A 4 7.74 -13.95 -17.14
C ARG A 4 8.00 -12.78 -18.09
N THR A 5 6.94 -12.27 -18.73
CA THR A 5 7.05 -11.10 -19.60
C THR A 5 7.01 -9.83 -18.75
N LYS A 6 8.08 -9.01 -18.83
CA LYS A 6 8.13 -7.69 -18.18
C LYS A 6 7.02 -6.81 -18.76
N PRO A 7 6.28 -6.03 -17.94
CA PRO A 7 5.30 -5.07 -18.44
C PRO A 7 5.96 -4.04 -19.39
N PRO A 8 5.22 -3.48 -20.37
CA PRO A 8 5.78 -2.54 -21.33
C PRO A 8 6.39 -1.33 -20.60
N GLY A 9 7.69 -1.12 -20.83
CA GLY A 9 8.47 -0.16 -20.06
C GLY A 9 8.30 1.29 -20.51
N THR A 10 8.22 2.22 -19.55
CA THR A 10 8.34 3.66 -19.81
C THR A 10 9.77 3.99 -20.29
N PRO A 11 9.99 4.84 -21.32
CA PRO A 11 11.33 5.18 -21.77
C PRO A 11 12.20 5.75 -20.64
N VAL A 12 13.42 5.22 -20.54
CA VAL A 12 14.36 5.25 -19.39
C VAL A 12 14.90 6.66 -19.01
N SER A 13 14.47 7.75 -19.66
CA SER A 13 15.12 9.06 -19.49
C SER A 13 14.77 9.82 -18.20
N ASP A 14 13.81 9.34 -17.39
CA ASP A 14 13.41 9.96 -16.11
C ASP A 14 13.38 8.94 -14.94
N ASN A 15 14.39 8.05 -14.84
CA ASN A 15 14.43 7.07 -13.76
C ASN A 15 14.83 7.70 -12.39
N PRO A 16 13.95 7.67 -11.37
CA PRO A 16 14.19 8.32 -10.09
C PRO A 16 15.25 7.65 -9.19
N PHE A 17 15.82 6.50 -9.60
CA PHE A 17 16.92 5.82 -8.91
C PHE A 17 18.28 5.96 -9.63
N GLY A 18 18.37 6.75 -10.70
CA GLY A 18 19.65 7.18 -11.29
C GLY A 18 19.67 7.21 -12.82
N ASP A 19 20.56 8.05 -13.35
CA ASP A 19 20.77 8.26 -14.79
C ASP A 19 21.45 7.05 -15.46
N GLU A 20 21.52 7.03 -16.81
CA GLU A 20 22.19 5.97 -17.59
C GLU A 20 23.63 5.67 -17.13
N ASP A 21 24.34 6.68 -16.61
CA ASP A 21 25.73 6.58 -16.13
C ASP A 21 25.87 5.93 -14.75
N THR A 22 24.77 5.69 -14.04
CA THR A 22 24.80 4.99 -12.74
C THR A 22 25.00 3.50 -12.97
N LEU A 23 26.06 2.92 -12.39
CA LEU A 23 26.32 1.49 -12.48
C LEU A 23 25.06 0.71 -12.07
N SER A 24 24.61 -0.24 -12.89
CA SER A 24 23.37 -1.00 -12.69
C SER A 24 23.22 -1.58 -11.27
N PHE A 25 24.34 -1.95 -10.65
CA PHE A 25 24.38 -2.48 -9.29
C PHE A 25 24.09 -1.41 -8.21
N GLU A 26 24.57 -0.18 -8.38
CA GLU A 26 24.31 0.91 -7.43
C GLU A 26 22.84 1.32 -7.45
N ARG A 27 22.24 1.35 -8.65
CA ARG A 27 20.80 1.54 -8.83
C ARG A 27 19.98 0.45 -8.12
N GLN A 28 20.32 -0.82 -8.35
CA GLN A 28 19.67 -1.94 -7.66
C GLN A 28 19.79 -1.83 -6.14
N ARG A 29 20.98 -1.49 -5.62
CA ARG A 29 21.21 -1.32 -4.18
C ARG A 29 20.38 -0.17 -3.61
N GLN A 30 20.27 0.94 -4.33
CA GLN A 30 19.51 2.11 -3.89
C GLN A 30 18.00 1.83 -3.88
N ALA A 31 17.48 1.23 -4.95
CA ALA A 31 16.09 0.81 -5.04
C ALA A 31 15.75 -0.21 -3.94
N HIS A 32 16.57 -1.24 -3.76
CA HIS A 32 16.39 -2.22 -2.69
C HIS A 32 16.35 -1.54 -1.31
N ARG A 33 17.36 -0.72 -0.97
CA ARG A 33 17.39 0.00 0.32
C ARG A 33 16.17 0.91 0.49
N PHE A 34 15.69 1.50 -0.59
CA PHE A 34 14.51 2.34 -0.56
C PHE A 34 13.27 1.49 -0.23
N LEU A 35 13.02 0.40 -0.96
CA LEU A 35 11.85 -0.47 -0.77
C LEU A 35 11.84 -1.16 0.60
N THR A 36 13.00 -1.60 1.10
CA THR A 36 13.10 -2.35 2.37
C THR A 36 13.04 -1.48 3.64
N GLN A 37 12.73 -0.19 3.53
CA GLN A 37 12.48 0.59 4.74
C GLN A 37 11.10 0.21 5.28
N GLU A 38 11.04 -0.06 6.58
CA GLU A 38 9.91 -0.68 7.27
C GLU A 38 8.54 -0.07 6.91
N THR A 39 8.37 1.25 7.05
CA THR A 39 7.08 1.91 6.75
C THR A 39 6.72 1.80 5.28
N ARG A 40 7.67 2.02 4.36
CA ARG A 40 7.40 1.89 2.92
C ARG A 40 7.05 0.46 2.55
N TYR A 41 7.72 -0.51 3.15
CA TYR A 41 7.41 -1.92 2.96
C TYR A 41 5.97 -2.24 3.37
N TYR A 42 5.52 -1.76 4.54
CA TYR A 42 4.12 -1.93 4.95
C TYR A 42 3.12 -1.26 4.00
N ILE A 43 3.39 -0.03 3.54
CA ILE A 43 2.53 0.66 2.56
C ILE A 43 2.46 -0.14 1.25
N ILE A 44 3.59 -0.61 0.74
CA ILE A 44 3.64 -1.42 -0.49
C ILE A 44 2.84 -2.70 -0.31
N GLN A 45 3.00 -3.42 0.80
CA GLN A 45 2.22 -4.63 1.08
C GLN A 45 0.72 -4.35 1.21
N ALA A 46 0.34 -3.25 1.87
CA ALA A 46 -1.03 -2.81 2.00
C ALA A 46 -1.68 -2.58 0.61
N LEU A 47 -0.97 -1.92 -0.31
CA LEU A 47 -1.46 -1.69 -1.66
C LEU A 47 -1.47 -2.95 -2.53
N LEU A 48 -0.44 -3.79 -2.43
CA LEU A 48 -0.36 -5.04 -3.19
C LEU A 48 -1.45 -6.04 -2.81
N GLY A 49 -1.83 -6.11 -1.52
CA GLY A 49 -2.92 -6.96 -1.06
C GLY A 49 -4.31 -6.35 -1.21
N HIS A 50 -4.42 -5.06 -1.54
CA HIS A 50 -5.73 -4.40 -1.63
C HIS A 50 -6.51 -4.93 -2.83
N PRO A 51 -7.83 -5.19 -2.70
CA PRO A 51 -8.63 -5.77 -3.79
C PRO A 51 -8.55 -5.01 -5.12
N HIS A 52 -8.54 -3.67 -5.02
CA HIS A 52 -8.44 -2.73 -6.14
C HIS A 52 -7.02 -2.17 -6.38
N HIS A 53 -6.02 -2.60 -5.62
CA HIS A 53 -4.65 -2.03 -5.65
C HIS A 53 -4.56 -0.51 -5.43
N LEU A 54 -5.62 0.06 -4.86
CA LEU A 54 -5.81 1.46 -4.54
C LEU A 54 -6.30 1.54 -3.11
N ALA A 55 -5.69 2.35 -2.25
CA ALA A 55 -6.15 2.54 -0.87
C ALA A 55 -6.28 4.03 -0.54
N SER A 56 -7.36 4.41 0.15
CA SER A 56 -7.51 5.73 0.74
C SER A 56 -6.54 5.91 1.90
N PHE A 57 -6.31 7.16 2.29
CA PHE A 57 -5.41 7.46 3.41
C PHE A 57 -5.86 6.79 4.72
N ASP A 58 -7.18 6.80 5.01
CA ASP A 58 -7.74 6.18 6.21
C ASP A 58 -7.61 4.64 6.20
N GLU A 59 -7.63 4.00 5.03
CA GLU A 59 -7.35 2.57 4.90
C GLU A 59 -5.87 2.26 5.18
N LEU A 60 -4.95 3.10 4.69
CA LEU A 60 -3.52 2.96 4.98
C LEU A 60 -3.22 3.20 6.46
N GLU A 61 -3.90 4.15 7.10
CA GLU A 61 -3.81 4.38 8.56
C GLU A 61 -4.25 3.16 9.36
N TYR A 62 -5.22 2.39 8.86
CA TYR A 62 -5.66 1.14 9.48
C TYR A 62 -4.68 -0.01 9.25
N LEU A 63 -4.13 -0.13 8.03
CA LEU A 63 -3.31 -1.27 7.62
C LEU A 63 -1.83 -1.16 8.02
N VAL A 64 -1.32 0.06 8.20
CA VAL A 64 0.10 0.31 8.46
C VAL A 64 0.31 0.62 9.95
N PRO A 65 1.16 -0.12 10.67
CA PRO A 65 1.38 0.06 12.10
C PRO A 65 2.29 1.28 12.41
N LYS A 66 1.94 2.45 11.89
CA LYS A 66 2.63 3.73 12.05
C LYS A 66 1.60 4.85 12.19
N ASN A 67 2.02 5.98 12.76
CA ASN A 67 1.13 7.14 12.88
C ASN A 67 0.88 7.81 11.52
N ARG A 68 -0.25 8.52 11.43
CA ARG A 68 -0.69 9.33 10.29
C ARG A 68 0.42 10.17 9.66
N SER A 69 1.13 10.97 10.44
CA SER A 69 2.20 11.84 9.95
C SER A 69 3.36 11.07 9.31
N THR A 70 3.70 9.90 9.86
CA THR A 70 4.76 9.03 9.34
C THR A 70 4.31 8.39 8.03
N ILE A 71 3.05 7.95 7.94
CA ILE A 71 2.50 7.37 6.70
C ILE A 71 2.52 8.43 5.59
N ASP A 72 2.05 9.64 5.87
CA ASP A 72 2.03 10.77 4.94
C ASP A 72 3.43 11.11 4.41
N GLU A 73 4.41 11.29 5.29
CA GLU A 73 5.82 11.53 4.91
C GLU A 73 6.37 10.42 3.99
N HIS A 74 5.97 9.18 4.23
CA HIS A 74 6.41 8.05 3.44
C HIS A 74 5.69 7.95 2.09
N LEU A 75 4.42 8.33 2.01
CA LEU A 75 3.68 8.45 0.75
C LEU A 75 4.28 9.53 -0.14
N ASP A 76 4.60 10.71 0.40
CA ASP A 76 5.29 11.78 -0.33
C ASP A 76 6.63 11.32 -0.91
N ARG A 77 7.38 10.50 -0.16
CA ARG A 77 8.65 9.92 -0.63
C ARG A 77 8.45 8.89 -1.74
N LEU A 78 7.41 8.08 -1.64
CA LEU A 78 7.07 7.07 -2.63
C LEU A 78 6.60 7.74 -3.93
N GLU A 79 5.81 8.80 -3.83
CA GLU A 79 5.40 9.66 -4.94
C GLU A 79 6.58 10.41 -5.57
N GLY A 80 7.46 11.00 -4.76
CA GLY A 80 8.68 11.66 -5.23
C GLY A 80 9.66 10.72 -5.94
N LYS A 81 9.51 9.40 -5.76
CA LYS A 81 10.22 8.35 -6.51
C LYS A 81 9.35 7.69 -7.58
N GLN A 82 8.22 8.30 -7.92
CA GLN A 82 7.25 7.84 -8.90
C GLN A 82 6.80 6.39 -8.66
N LEU A 83 6.96 5.83 -7.46
CA LEU A 83 6.51 4.46 -7.17
C LEU A 83 4.99 4.44 -7.02
N LEU A 84 4.46 5.47 -6.37
CA LEU A 84 3.04 5.69 -6.14
C LEU A 84 2.59 7.01 -6.75
N ALA A 85 1.29 7.12 -6.99
CA ALA A 85 0.62 8.37 -7.31
C ALA A 85 -0.74 8.44 -6.61
N LYS A 86 -1.26 9.67 -6.46
CA LYS A 86 -2.65 9.91 -6.09
C LYS A 86 -3.55 9.74 -7.30
N TYR A 87 -4.64 9.02 -7.11
CA TYR A 87 -5.72 8.81 -8.06
C TYR A 87 -6.98 9.44 -7.49
N GLU A 88 -7.52 10.40 -8.22
CA GLU A 88 -8.73 11.11 -7.82
C GLU A 88 -9.96 10.46 -8.47
N TYR A 89 -10.99 10.21 -7.66
CA TYR A 89 -12.30 9.81 -8.14
C TYR A 89 -13.20 11.03 -8.28
N THR A 90 -13.47 11.46 -9.51
CA THR A 90 -14.33 12.61 -9.81
C THR A 90 -15.80 12.21 -10.00
N GLY A 91 -16.25 11.09 -9.42
CA GLY A 91 -17.64 10.64 -9.53
C GLY A 91 -18.63 11.53 -8.79
N ASP A 92 -19.89 11.10 -8.71
CA ASP A 92 -20.95 11.89 -8.06
C ASP A 92 -20.58 12.24 -6.61
N GLU A 93 -20.36 13.54 -6.35
CA GLU A 93 -20.07 14.16 -5.03
C GLU A 93 -21.17 13.95 -3.97
N SER A 94 -22.19 13.15 -4.31
CA SER A 94 -23.38 12.92 -3.49
C SER A 94 -23.15 12.00 -2.29
N ALA A 95 -22.01 11.29 -2.24
CA ALA A 95 -21.64 10.44 -1.12
C ALA A 95 -20.80 11.21 -0.09
N GLN A 96 -21.47 11.99 0.77
CA GLN A 96 -20.81 12.60 1.92
C GLN A 96 -20.16 11.50 2.77
N ASN A 97 -18.86 11.64 3.08
CA ASN A 97 -18.01 10.70 3.82
C ASN A 97 -17.43 9.51 3.04
N GLU A 98 -17.44 9.50 1.70
CA GLU A 98 -16.63 8.57 0.92
C GLU A 98 -15.26 9.20 0.55
N PRO A 99 -14.17 8.42 0.55
CA PRO A 99 -12.87 8.89 0.09
C PRO A 99 -12.92 9.19 -1.42
N THR A 100 -12.36 10.34 -1.82
CA THR A 100 -12.22 10.74 -3.24
C THR A 100 -10.78 10.63 -3.73
N GLU A 101 -9.81 10.48 -2.83
CA GLU A 101 -8.39 10.35 -3.13
C GLU A 101 -7.88 8.98 -2.70
N PHE A 102 -7.18 8.32 -3.62
CA PHE A 102 -6.63 6.99 -3.42
C PHE A 102 -5.16 6.95 -3.82
N TRP A 103 -4.37 6.17 -3.11
CA TRP A 103 -2.97 5.90 -3.46
C TRP A 103 -2.89 4.59 -4.21
N GLY A 104 -2.14 4.57 -5.30
CA GLY A 104 -1.88 3.37 -6.10
C GLY A 104 -0.51 3.41 -6.77
N PHE A 105 -0.12 2.29 -7.35
CA PHE A 105 1.15 2.19 -8.09
C PHE A 105 1.07 2.93 -9.43
N THR A 106 2.21 3.45 -9.88
CA THR A 106 2.40 3.94 -11.25
C THR A 106 2.94 2.82 -12.15
N GLU A 107 3.01 3.05 -13.45
CA GLU A 107 3.69 2.14 -14.40
C GLU A 107 5.14 1.88 -13.99
N PHE A 108 5.90 2.94 -13.69
CA PHE A 108 7.27 2.83 -13.20
C PHE A 108 7.35 2.02 -11.90
N GLY A 109 6.39 2.24 -11.00
CA GLY A 109 6.34 1.52 -9.74
C GLY A 109 6.13 0.02 -9.92
N ILE A 110 5.25 -0.35 -10.83
CA ILE A 110 5.02 -1.74 -11.22
C ILE A 110 6.26 -2.38 -11.82
N GLU A 111 6.95 -1.71 -12.74
CA GLU A 111 8.20 -2.21 -13.31
C GLU A 111 9.26 -2.49 -12.23
N LEU A 112 9.39 -1.57 -11.28
CA LEU A 112 10.33 -1.72 -10.18
C LEU A 112 9.94 -2.91 -9.29
N LEU A 113 8.67 -3.03 -8.91
CA LEU A 113 8.19 -4.13 -8.09
C LEU A 113 8.30 -5.49 -8.80
N TYR A 114 8.15 -5.52 -10.11
CA TYR A 114 8.42 -6.69 -10.93
C TYR A 114 9.91 -7.08 -10.87
N ASP A 115 10.81 -6.12 -11.07
CA ASP A 115 12.26 -6.36 -11.07
C ASP A 115 12.78 -6.85 -9.70
N PHE A 116 12.06 -6.55 -8.62
CA PHE A 116 12.38 -6.97 -7.24
C PHE A 116 11.50 -8.13 -6.71
N ASP A 117 10.75 -8.82 -7.59
CA ASP A 117 9.92 -9.97 -7.23
C ASP A 117 8.84 -9.68 -6.17
N TYR A 118 8.32 -8.46 -6.07
CA TYR A 118 7.23 -8.15 -5.14
C TYR A 118 5.86 -8.64 -5.65
N LEU A 119 5.64 -8.58 -6.97
CA LEU A 119 4.35 -8.93 -7.58
C LEU A 119 3.99 -10.41 -7.37
N ARG A 120 4.98 -11.29 -7.17
CA ARG A 120 4.74 -12.72 -6.87
C ARG A 120 3.91 -12.92 -5.60
N TYR A 121 3.94 -11.97 -4.67
CA TYR A 121 3.30 -12.09 -3.35
C TYR A 121 1.88 -11.54 -3.32
N VAL A 122 1.39 -10.95 -4.42
CA VAL A 122 0.03 -10.39 -4.51
C VAL A 122 -1.05 -11.40 -4.09
N PRO A 123 -1.05 -12.66 -4.55
CA PRO A 123 -2.07 -13.63 -4.13
C PRO A 123 -2.05 -13.89 -2.62
N VAL A 124 -0.86 -13.96 -2.01
CA VAL A 124 -0.69 -14.16 -0.56
C VAL A 124 -1.22 -12.96 0.22
N LEU A 125 -0.82 -11.75 -0.17
CA LEU A 125 -1.22 -10.52 0.50
C LEU A 125 -2.73 -10.29 0.40
N ARG A 126 -3.35 -10.65 -0.72
CA ARG A 126 -4.81 -10.58 -0.91
C ARG A 126 -5.55 -11.48 0.08
N VAL A 127 -5.12 -12.74 0.20
CA VAL A 127 -5.72 -13.68 1.19
C VAL A 127 -5.58 -13.14 2.61
N VAL A 128 -4.40 -12.63 2.98
CA VAL A 128 -4.20 -12.05 4.32
C VAL A 128 -5.17 -10.89 4.55
N GLN A 129 -5.28 -9.96 3.60
CA GLN A 129 -6.16 -8.78 3.74
C GLN A 129 -7.66 -9.09 3.72
N ASP A 130 -8.08 -10.13 3.01
CA ASP A 130 -9.47 -10.58 2.97
C ASP A 130 -9.91 -11.17 4.32
N HIS A 131 -8.97 -11.66 5.13
CA HIS A 131 -9.23 -12.22 6.46
C HIS A 131 -8.95 -11.26 7.62
N LEU A 132 -8.54 -10.01 7.33
CA LEU A 132 -8.39 -8.99 8.35
C LEU A 132 -9.75 -8.63 8.94
N TYR A 133 -9.80 -8.51 10.26
CA TYR A 133 -10.87 -7.74 10.88
C TYR A 133 -10.77 -6.31 10.37
N VAL A 134 -11.90 -5.73 9.96
CA VAL A 134 -12.01 -4.33 9.55
C VAL A 134 -13.20 -3.72 10.26
N THR A 135 -13.04 -2.48 10.72
CA THR A 135 -14.15 -1.72 11.32
C THR A 135 -15.18 -1.35 10.25
N GLU A 136 -16.41 -1.04 10.65
CA GLU A 136 -17.46 -0.61 9.71
C GLU A 136 -17.05 0.63 8.90
N LYS A 137 -16.29 1.55 9.50
CA LYS A 137 -15.76 2.72 8.81
C LYS A 137 -14.80 2.30 7.69
N ILE A 138 -13.85 1.43 8.00
CA ILE A 138 -12.85 0.98 7.02
C ILE A 138 -13.48 0.12 5.93
N GLN A 139 -14.45 -0.74 6.28
CA GLN A 139 -15.20 -1.50 5.28
C GLN A 139 -15.95 -0.58 4.31
N ARG A 140 -16.60 0.49 4.81
CA ARG A 140 -17.24 1.50 3.95
C ARG A 140 -16.25 2.17 3.00
N HIS A 141 -15.04 2.47 3.47
CA HIS A 141 -14.00 3.02 2.61
C HIS A 141 -13.55 1.99 1.57
N ARG A 142 -13.32 0.73 1.95
CA ARG A 142 -12.98 -0.39 1.04
C ARG A 142 -13.98 -0.53 -0.10
N ASP A 143 -15.27 -0.47 0.22
CA ASP A 143 -16.38 -0.60 -0.73
C ASP A 143 -16.69 0.70 -1.53
N ALA A 144 -16.02 1.82 -1.20
CA ALA A 144 -16.22 3.08 -1.90
C ALA A 144 -15.81 2.96 -3.37
N ARG A 145 -16.46 3.78 -4.21
CA ARG A 145 -16.13 3.82 -5.65
C ARG A 145 -14.72 4.39 -5.84
N ARG A 146 -14.00 3.82 -6.80
CA ARG A 146 -12.59 4.12 -7.08
C ARG A 146 -12.41 4.42 -8.57
N PRO A 147 -11.38 5.19 -8.94
CA PRO A 147 -11.00 5.34 -10.33
C PRO A 147 -10.38 4.04 -10.84
N ASP A 148 -10.44 3.83 -12.15
CA ASP A 148 -9.74 2.72 -12.79
C ASP A 148 -8.23 3.01 -12.85
N LEU A 149 -7.43 1.98 -12.62
CA LEU A 149 -5.98 2.05 -12.83
C LEU A 149 -5.65 2.07 -14.33
N PRO A 150 -4.49 2.61 -14.74
CA PRO A 150 -3.99 2.47 -16.09
C PRO A 150 -3.94 0.98 -16.49
N GLU A 151 -4.29 0.65 -17.73
CA GLU A 151 -4.39 -0.73 -18.23
C GLU A 151 -3.08 -1.51 -17.99
N SER A 152 -1.94 -0.91 -18.30
CA SER A 152 -0.58 -1.43 -18.04
C SER A 152 -0.32 -1.80 -16.58
N VAL A 153 -0.85 -1.02 -15.63
CA VAL A 153 -0.73 -1.25 -14.19
C VAL A 153 -1.67 -2.36 -13.75
N ALA A 154 -2.91 -2.35 -14.24
CA ALA A 154 -3.92 -3.35 -13.89
C ALA A 154 -3.50 -4.76 -14.39
N GLU A 155 -3.05 -4.87 -15.64
CA GLU A 155 -2.58 -6.12 -16.25
C GLU A 155 -1.41 -6.75 -15.50
N ALA A 156 -0.57 -5.94 -14.85
CA ALA A 156 0.57 -6.45 -14.08
C ALA A 156 0.16 -7.17 -12.79
N PHE A 157 -1.05 -6.92 -12.29
CA PHE A 157 -1.61 -7.67 -11.16
C PHE A 157 -2.32 -8.96 -11.61
N ASP A 158 -2.76 -9.01 -12.86
CA ASP A 158 -3.39 -10.17 -13.50
C ASP A 158 -2.37 -11.18 -14.05
N LEU A 159 -1.08 -11.01 -13.73
CA LEU A 159 -0.02 -11.92 -14.17
C LEU A 159 -0.41 -13.37 -13.83
N PRO A 160 -0.36 -14.28 -14.81
CA PRO A 160 -0.96 -15.60 -14.70
C PRO A 160 -0.42 -16.31 -13.47
N GLU A 161 -1.36 -16.81 -12.66
CA GLU A 161 -1.18 -17.67 -11.50
C GLU A 161 -0.45 -18.98 -11.86
N GLU A 162 0.77 -18.93 -12.39
CA GLU A 162 1.75 -19.94 -12.02
C GLU A 162 2.14 -19.62 -10.58
N MET A 163 1.20 -19.85 -9.66
CA MET A 163 1.46 -20.02 -8.24
C MET A 163 2.54 -21.08 -8.16
N ASP A 164 3.78 -20.64 -8.03
CA ASP A 164 4.88 -21.53 -7.74
C ASP A 164 4.49 -22.36 -6.50
N GLY A 165 4.95 -23.62 -6.45
CA GLY A 165 4.56 -24.51 -5.35
C GLY A 165 4.85 -23.89 -3.97
N GLU A 166 5.85 -23.01 -3.91
CA GLU A 166 6.21 -22.20 -2.74
C GLU A 166 5.07 -21.26 -2.32
N ASN A 167 4.51 -20.44 -3.21
CA ASN A 167 3.41 -19.54 -2.87
C ASN A 167 2.14 -20.31 -2.48
N ARG A 168 1.89 -21.49 -3.07
CA ARG A 168 0.76 -22.35 -2.65
C ARG A 168 0.97 -22.90 -1.24
N GLU A 169 2.15 -23.39 -0.94
CA GLU A 169 2.49 -23.88 0.40
C GLU A 169 2.45 -22.75 1.44
N LEU A 170 2.90 -21.55 1.07
CA LEU A 170 2.82 -20.34 1.90
C LEU A 170 1.36 -19.94 2.14
N LEU A 171 0.52 -19.93 1.11
CA LEU A 171 -0.92 -19.70 1.23
C LEU A 171 -1.61 -20.76 2.11
N GLU A 172 -1.32 -22.04 1.91
CA GLU A 172 -1.89 -23.12 2.73
C GLU A 172 -1.41 -23.05 4.18
N THR A 173 -0.16 -22.66 4.40
CA THR A 173 0.41 -22.44 5.74
C THR A 173 -0.23 -21.23 6.42
N GLU A 174 -0.31 -20.09 5.74
CA GLU A 174 -0.95 -18.87 6.25
C GLU A 174 -2.45 -19.10 6.49
N HIS A 175 -3.17 -19.72 5.54
CA HIS A 175 -4.57 -20.09 5.72
C HIS A 175 -4.76 -21.04 6.89
N SER A 176 -3.89 -22.04 7.07
CA SER A 176 -3.96 -22.94 8.23
C SER A 176 -3.62 -22.22 9.53
N ALA A 177 -2.64 -21.31 9.54
CA ALA A 177 -2.30 -20.49 10.69
C ALA A 177 -3.43 -19.49 11.04
N LEU A 178 -4.11 -18.93 10.04
CA LEU A 178 -5.27 -18.04 10.20
C LEU A 178 -6.49 -18.81 10.74
N VAL A 179 -6.69 -20.05 10.28
CA VAL A 179 -7.79 -20.93 10.74
C VAL A 179 -7.53 -21.52 12.12
N GLU A 180 -6.28 -21.88 12.45
CA GLU A 180 -5.91 -22.49 13.74
C GLU A 180 -5.56 -21.48 14.83
N GLY A 181 -5.04 -20.30 14.48
CA GLY A 181 -4.49 -19.31 15.42
C GLY A 181 -5.49 -18.37 16.08
N GLY A 182 -6.72 -18.27 15.56
CA GLY A 182 -7.55 -17.10 15.86
C GLY A 182 -6.94 -15.83 15.27
N GLN A 183 -7.78 -14.82 15.05
CA GLN A 183 -7.51 -13.62 14.26
C GLN A 183 -6.11 -13.01 14.52
N LEU A 184 -5.31 -12.88 13.45
CA LEU A 184 -3.90 -12.45 13.47
C LEU A 184 -3.68 -11.01 14.01
N PHE A 185 -4.76 -10.24 14.16
CA PHE A 185 -4.75 -8.87 14.66
C PHE A 185 -5.75 -8.73 15.81
N ASP A 186 -5.48 -9.43 16.92
CA ASP A 186 -6.15 -9.16 18.19
C ASP A 186 -5.56 -7.88 18.82
N ALA A 187 -5.63 -6.77 18.08
CA ALA A 187 -5.81 -5.49 18.72
C ALA A 187 -7.31 -5.46 19.04
N PRO A 188 -7.71 -5.46 20.33
CA PRO A 188 -9.12 -5.30 20.65
C PRO A 188 -9.64 -4.04 19.95
N PRO A 189 -10.89 -4.02 19.47
CA PRO A 189 -11.48 -2.82 18.92
C PRO A 189 -11.37 -1.72 19.98
N VAL A 190 -10.40 -0.82 19.81
CA VAL A 190 -10.44 0.47 20.47
C VAL A 190 -11.33 1.28 19.57
N ASP A 191 -12.63 1.21 19.83
CA ASP A 191 -13.53 2.25 19.38
C ASP A 191 -12.87 3.58 19.78
N PRO A 192 -12.71 4.55 18.86
CA PRO A 192 -12.24 5.86 19.25
C PRO A 192 -13.20 6.37 20.33
N ASP A 193 -12.69 6.52 21.55
CA ASP A 193 -13.51 6.95 22.68
C ASP A 193 -14.14 8.31 22.31
N PRO A 194 -15.47 8.39 22.14
CA PRO A 194 -16.13 9.65 21.79
C PRO A 194 -16.02 10.68 22.93
N ASP A 195 -15.65 10.23 24.12
CA ASP A 195 -15.39 11.03 25.32
C ASP A 195 -13.89 11.11 25.66
N ALA A 196 -12.98 10.69 24.75
CA ALA A 196 -11.57 11.03 24.90
C ALA A 196 -11.47 12.55 24.95
N GLU A 197 -11.20 13.08 26.15
CA GLU A 197 -10.90 14.49 26.31
C GLU A 197 -9.70 14.78 25.40
N THR A 198 -9.96 15.42 24.27
CA THR A 198 -8.94 16.20 23.58
C THR A 198 -8.36 17.07 24.68
N GLU A 199 -7.07 16.88 25.03
CA GLU A 199 -6.43 17.69 26.07
C GLU A 199 -6.73 19.16 25.78
N GLY A 200 -7.69 19.67 26.53
CA GLY A 200 -8.08 21.06 26.55
C GLY A 200 -7.03 21.78 27.37
N ASP A 201 -5.88 22.03 26.78
CA ASP A 201 -4.93 23.01 27.31
C ASP A 201 -4.21 23.76 26.19
N ALA A 202 -4.99 24.18 25.19
CA ALA A 202 -4.56 25.14 24.16
C ALA A 202 -4.93 26.58 24.52
N ASP A 203 -4.97 26.93 25.81
CA ASP A 203 -5.24 28.31 26.25
C ASP A 203 -4.46 28.71 27.52
N ARG A 204 -3.22 28.23 27.66
CA ARG A 204 -2.26 28.92 28.54
C ARG A 204 -1.67 30.12 27.79
N PRO A 205 -1.83 31.36 28.30
CA PRO A 205 -1.12 32.48 27.73
C PRO A 205 0.39 32.25 27.87
N ILE A 206 1.13 32.54 26.78
CA ILE A 206 2.58 32.35 26.60
C ILE A 206 3.45 33.03 27.68
N ASP A 207 2.87 33.89 28.52
CA ASP A 207 3.58 34.70 29.51
C ASP A 207 4.01 33.95 30.78
N GLU A 208 3.72 32.65 30.94
CA GLU A 208 4.16 31.84 32.09
C GLU A 208 5.28 30.83 31.79
N LEU A 209 5.93 30.90 30.61
CA LEU A 209 6.98 29.94 30.21
C LEU A 209 8.43 30.49 30.22
N PHE A 210 8.70 31.59 30.93
CA PHE A 210 10.08 32.06 31.21
C PHE A 210 10.27 32.54 32.64
#